data_AF-A0A1W9IL14-F1
#
_entry.id   AF-A0A1W9IL14-F1
#
_cell.length_a   1.000
_cell.length_b   1.000
_cell.length_c   1.000
_cell.angle_alpha   90.00
_cell.angle_beta   90.00
_cell.angle_gamma   90.00
#
_symmetry.space_group_name_H-M   'P 1'
#
loop_
_entity.id
_entity.type
_entity.pdbx_description
1 polymer ?
#
loop_
_entity_poly.entity_id
_entity_poly.type
_entity_poly.pdbx_seq_one_letter_code
_entity_poly.pdbx_strand_id
1 'polypeptide(L)' 'EDVILLQAEVLEAWMEGTAYYVSAGLRWSARDYNLSLTKQRGEPGYIVTGSEETPTESREIWTFVRDHDGKWLLSGIQQ' A
#
# COMPACT_ATOMS: atom_id res chain seq x y z
N GLU A 1 -9.22 1.08 -10.28
CA GLU A 1 -7.83 1.41 -9.93
C GLU A 1 -6.92 0.64 -10.87
N ASP A 2 -5.89 1.30 -11.40
CA ASP A 2 -4.86 0.64 -12.20
C ASP A 2 -3.61 0.52 -11.32
N VAL A 3 -3.59 -0.49 -10.45
CA VAL A 3 -2.48 -0.72 -9.51
C VAL A 3 -1.43 -1.58 -10.18
N ILE A 4 -0.18 -1.10 -10.19
CA ILE A 4 0.97 -1.82 -10.74
C ILE A 4 2.08 -1.86 -9.69
N LEU A 5 2.50 -3.06 -9.31
CA LEU A 5 3.72 -3.25 -8.51
C LEU A 5 4.94 -3.04 -9.41
N LEU A 6 5.76 -2.03 -9.08
CA LEU A 6 6.94 -1.65 -9.86
C LEU A 6 8.20 -2.33 -9.34
N GLN A 7 8.33 -2.44 -8.01
CA GLN A 7 9.44 -3.13 -7.34
C GLN A 7 8.96 -3.71 -6.02
N ALA A 8 9.49 -4.88 -5.68
CA ALA A 8 9.38 -5.47 -4.35
C ALA A 8 10.73 -6.09 -3.96
N GLU A 9 11.16 -5.84 -2.73
CA GLU A 9 12.35 -6.46 -2.17
C GLU A 9 12.16 -6.76 -0.68
N VAL A 10 12.80 -7.83 -0.20
CA VAL A 10 12.88 -8.12 1.24
C VAL A 10 13.99 -7.26 1.83
N LEU A 11 13.63 -6.41 2.80
CA LEU A 11 14.57 -5.52 3.48
C LEU A 11 15.18 -6.18 4.71
N GLU A 12 14.33 -6.85 5.50
CA GLU A 12 14.74 -7.48 6.75
C GLU A 12 13.87 -8.70 7.03
N ALA A 13 14.46 -9.72 7.66
CA ALA A 13 13.74 -10.87 8.20
C ALA A 13 14.32 -11.22 9.56
N TRP A 14 13.45 -11.38 10.56
CA TRP A 14 13.85 -11.69 11.93
C TRP A 14 12.85 -12.61 12.62
N MET A 15 13.22 -13.05 13.83
CA MET A 15 12.36 -13.83 14.70
C MET A 15 12.23 -13.14 16.05
N GLU A 16 11.03 -13.19 16.62
CA GLU A 16 10.77 -12.77 18.00
C GLU A 16 9.97 -13.89 18.69
N GLY A 17 10.59 -14.59 19.64
CA GLY A 17 10.03 -15.80 20.21
C GLY A 17 9.79 -16.87 19.14
N THR A 18 8.54 -17.24 18.91
CA THR A 18 8.13 -18.21 17.88
C THR A 18 7.61 -17.55 16.59
N ALA A 19 7.49 -16.23 16.59
CA ALA A 19 7.00 -15.47 15.46
C ALA A 19 8.13 -15.11 14.50
N TYR A 20 7.88 -15.28 13.21
CA TYR A 20 8.74 -14.84 12.12
C TYR A 20 8.19 -13.54 11.57
N TYR A 21 9.08 -12.59 11.34
CA TYR A 21 8.77 -11.29 10.77
C TYR A 21 9.57 -11.07 9.49
N VAL A 22 8.96 -10.38 8.53
CA VAL A 22 9.60 -9.93 7.30
C VAL A 22 9.12 -8.52 7.00
N SER A 23 10.07 -7.59 6.77
CA SER A 23 9.77 -6.28 6.21
C SER A 23 10.13 -6.28 4.72
N ALA A 24 9.17 -5.89 3.87
CA ALA A 24 9.35 -5.78 2.43
C ALA A 24 9.19 -4.32 1.99
N GLY A 25 10.15 -3.83 1.21
CA GLY A 25 10.07 -2.54 0.54
C GLY A 25 9.30 -2.70 -0.76
N LEU A 26 8.25 -1.92 -0.94
CA LEU A 26 7.37 -1.93 -2.10
C LEU A 26 7.40 -0.57 -2.78
N ARG A 27 7.58 -0.56 -4.10
CA ARG A 27 7.25 0.60 -4.94
C ARG A 27 6.12 0.19 -5.88
N TRP A 28 5.03 0.92 -5.85
CA TRP A 28 3.86 0.67 -6.68
C TRP A 28 3.34 1.97 -7.27
N SER A 29 2.57 1.86 -8.35
CA SER A 29 1.86 2.99 -8.96
C SER A 29 0.38 2.71 -9.00
N ALA A 30 -0.43 3.70 -8.64
CA ALA A 30 -1.88 3.67 -8.86
C ALA A 30 -2.45 5.07 -9.03
N ARG A 31 -3.68 5.13 -9.54
CA ARG A 31 -4.50 6.34 -9.47
C ARG A 31 -5.01 6.48 -8.04
N ASP A 32 -4.46 7.43 -7.30
CA ASP A 32 -4.89 7.78 -5.94
C ASP A 32 -5.58 9.14 -5.98
N TYR A 33 -6.83 9.19 -5.50
CA TYR A 33 -7.65 10.39 -5.45
C TYR A 33 -8.79 10.25 -4.46
N ASN A 34 -9.19 11.39 -3.87
CA ASN A 34 -10.35 11.47 -3.00
C ASN A 34 -11.51 12.11 -3.73
N LEU A 35 -12.69 11.49 -3.62
CA LEU A 35 -13.94 11.99 -4.20
C LEU A 35 -14.80 12.67 -3.14
N SER A 36 -15.53 13.70 -3.56
CA SER A 36 -16.62 14.24 -2.76
C SER A 36 -17.85 13.33 -2.85
N LEU A 37 -18.44 13.00 -1.70
CA LEU A 37 -19.67 12.22 -1.64
C LEU A 37 -20.95 13.05 -1.88
N THR A 38 -20.82 14.38 -2.02
CA THR A 38 -21.97 15.30 -2.19
C THR A 38 -22.05 15.97 -3.55
N LYS A 39 -21.00 15.84 -4.37
CA LYS A 39 -20.90 16.42 -5.72
C LYS A 39 -21.10 15.35 -6.78
N GLN A 40 -21.64 15.73 -7.92
CA GLN A 40 -21.77 14.81 -9.05
C GLN A 40 -20.50 14.82 -9.91
N ARG A 41 -20.24 13.71 -10.62
CA ARG A 41 -19.12 13.62 -11.58
C ARG A 41 -19.23 14.75 -12.61
N GLY A 42 -18.13 15.50 -12.77
CA GLY A 42 -18.06 16.65 -13.67
C GLY A 42 -18.35 18.00 -13.00
N GLU A 43 -18.88 18.02 -11.76
CA GLU A 43 -19.00 19.26 -11.00
C GLU A 43 -17.63 19.72 -10.45
N PRO A 44 -17.39 21.03 -10.35
CA PRO A 44 -16.22 21.56 -9.65
C PRO A 44 -16.16 21.03 -8.21
N GLY A 45 -15.00 20.49 -7.82
CA GLY A 45 -14.78 19.90 -6.49
C GLY A 45 -15.33 18.48 -6.32
N TYR A 46 -15.74 17.81 -7.41
CA TYR A 46 -16.03 16.38 -7.39
C TYR A 46 -14.78 15.55 -7.00
N ILE A 47 -13.63 15.88 -7.60
CA ILE A 47 -12.32 15.40 -7.15
C ILE A 47 -11.77 16.40 -6.14
N VAL A 48 -11.49 15.93 -4.93
CA VAL A 48 -11.03 16.74 -3.80
C VAL A 48 -9.50 16.82 -3.79
N THR A 49 -8.83 15.67 -3.98
CA THR A 49 -7.38 15.56 -4.08
C THR A 49 -6.99 14.44 -5.03
N GLY A 50 -5.75 14.47 -5.54
CA GLY A 50 -5.22 13.44 -6.43
C GLY A 50 -5.69 13.57 -7.88
N SER A 51 -5.55 12.49 -8.65
CA SER A 51 -5.95 12.41 -10.05
C SER A 51 -6.64 11.09 -10.37
N GLU A 52 -7.80 11.15 -11.02
CA GLU A 52 -8.50 9.97 -11.51
C GLU A 52 -7.96 9.46 -12.87
N GLU A 53 -7.02 10.18 -13.48
CA GLU A 53 -6.46 9.86 -14.80
C GLU A 53 -4.99 9.45 -14.70
N THR A 54 -4.21 10.23 -13.95
CA THR A 54 -2.75 10.09 -13.87
C THR A 54 -2.36 9.27 -12.64
N PRO A 55 -1.75 8.08 -12.81
CA PRO A 55 -1.21 7.33 -11.70
C PRO A 55 -0.04 8.07 -11.03
N THR A 56 0.09 7.90 -9.72
CA THR A 56 1.23 8.36 -8.92
C THR A 56 1.99 7.17 -8.36
N GLU A 57 3.27 7.34 -8.05
CA GLU A 57 4.09 6.31 -7.40
C GLU A 57 4.08 6.47 -5.88
N SER A 58 3.98 5.35 -5.18
CA SER A 58 4.12 5.23 -3.73
C SER A 58 5.27 4.30 -3.38
N ARG A 59 5.97 4.60 -2.28
CA ARG A 59 7.02 3.75 -1.69
C ARG A 59 6.61 3.44 -0.27
N GLU A 60 6.57 2.17 0.09
CA GLU A 60 6.12 1.74 1.41
C GLU A 60 6.96 0.57 1.90
N ILE A 61 7.08 0.45 3.23
CA ILE A 61 7.64 -0.72 3.90
C ILE A 61 6.50 -1.44 4.60
N TRP A 62 6.28 -2.69 4.21
CA TRP A 62 5.23 -3.53 4.76
C TRP A 62 5.87 -4.61 5.62
N THR A 63 5.50 -4.65 6.90
CA THR A 63 5.96 -5.69 7.83
C THR A 63 4.88 -6.76 7.94
N PHE A 64 5.29 -8.00 7.71
CA PHE A 64 4.47 -9.19 7.84
C PHE A 64 4.94 -10.02 9.03
N VAL A 65 4.01 -10.69 9.70
CA VAL A 65 4.27 -11.62 10.78
C VAL A 65 3.58 -12.96 10.50
N ARG A 66 4.22 -14.07 10.88
CA ARG A 66 3.57 -15.38 11.00
C ARG A 66 4.06 -16.07 12.27
N ASP A 67 3.20 -16.86 12.90
CA ASP A 67 3.60 -17.80 13.95
C ASP A 67 3.79 -19.18 13.33
N HIS A 68 4.94 -19.82 13.58
CA HIS A 68 5.29 -21.15 13.03
C HIS A 68 4.89 -21.33 11.54
N ASP A 69 4.05 -22.33 11.24
CA ASP A 69 3.53 -22.68 9.92
C ASP A 69 2.20 -21.97 9.57
N GLY A 70 1.87 -20.92 10.33
CA GLY A 70 0.71 -20.08 10.08
C GLY A 70 0.83 -19.24 8.81
N LYS A 71 -0.25 -18.53 8.49
CA LYS A 71 -0.28 -17.59 7.37
C LYS A 71 0.45 -16.30 7.74
N TRP A 72 1.10 -15.68 6.76
CA TRP A 72 1.58 -14.31 6.89
C TRP A 72 0.42 -13.34 7.04
N LEU A 73 0.51 -12.48 8.04
CA LEU A 73 -0.41 -11.39 8.33
C LEU A 73 0.33 -10.07 8.21
N LEU A 74 -0.32 -9.04 7.68
CA LEU A 74 0.24 -7.68 7.68
C LEU A 74 0.16 -7.11 9.10
N SER A 75 1.31 -6.73 9.67
CA SER A 75 1.39 -6.16 11.02
C SER A 75 1.70 -4.67 11.03
N GLY A 76 2.25 -4.11 9.95
CA GLY A 76 2.56 -2.69 9.85
C GLY A 76 2.83 -2.22 8.43
N ILE A 77 2.56 -0.93 8.19
CA ILE A 77 2.89 -0.21 6.96
C ILE A 77 3.58 1.11 7.36
N GLN A 78 4.65 1.47 6.67
CA GLN A 78 5.30 2.78 6.73
C GLN A 78 5.49 3.35 5.32
N GLN A 79 5.44 4.68 5.19
CA GLN A 79 5.71 5.44 3.97
C GLN A 79 6.93 6.33 4.17
#